data_AF-A0A067PSQ7-F1
#
_entry.id   AF-A0A067PSQ7-F1
#
_cell.length_a   1.000
_cell.length_b   1.000
_cell.length_c   1.000
_cell.angle_alpha   90.00
_cell.angle_beta   90.00
_cell.angle_gamma   90.00
#
_symmetry.space_group_name_H-M   'P 1'
#
loop_
_entity.id
_entity.type
_entity.pdbx_description
1 polymer ?
#
loop_
_entity_poly.entity_id
_entity_poly.type
_entity_poly.pdbx_seq_one_letter_code
_entity_poly.pdbx_strand_id
1 'polypeptide(L)'
;MARKGTKRKGKGVVPSEDVSAEPQRKRFRASNIQQKRTPDKHRRAERRRLPNSAYRRKRDAERVAQANKYSPHMVALWVRHFKALVTRREATLKVLCESLKLPPIEVVKKLVAVERSEDWVEPIADNDPVWPRLEPIAEMLVEMAWDPLHFDHKKWVEESALVQDDGLVFDDECFEMEKGFETDDGSDSESDGKWEDTGDDEWEDMGDEWEDMGDGWEDTGDDEDGMGMNERMDKGSEDRHERLEANLHSLANELSCSFYYRIAVLDDGAEAFMKYAEKNPGDLGFATFILVAVLGVDPKQVEERVGQIYGVRHTKALKEFFNVVKDMFPTNTEDRRPVVWPYAGTSIAGNPLSRCQNDTTSLHRRIVNVIKANTGEITWYPLRISNLSIPVANTLEYRTNRMLGDIEGCLIDATCQISLNSARGGWIPNFLPPVSILKTCANALQLAGSPSPIYNEDSVLTSKLRAHVDDSVTFLRGKIASRRINPHALESAKKNLADVLPIVNGSVIKMTVAKDITAEDFDGRVGRIRDATAGHAFQVDHRIRRLLDPKAILEGDLSIYEIQKYFGPTVDLWAVTLLHRWLLLHLLLLSRNLITARPILLVTWSSLVSMSMFRGEI
;
A
#
# COMPACT_ATOMS: atom_id res chain seq x y z
N MET A 1 -22.35 12.63 73.58
CA MET A 1 -23.55 12.27 74.37
C MET A 1 -24.81 12.75 73.65
N ALA A 2 -25.93 12.02 73.83
CA ALA A 2 -27.37 12.40 73.77
C ALA A 2 -27.82 13.82 73.31
N ARG A 3 -29.01 14.06 72.70
CA ARG A 3 -30.11 13.25 72.07
C ARG A 3 -31.27 14.19 71.64
N LYS A 4 -32.04 13.83 70.58
CA LYS A 4 -33.48 14.22 70.31
C LYS A 4 -33.75 15.74 70.09
N GLY A 5 -34.84 16.25 69.49
CA GLY A 5 -36.12 15.75 68.92
C GLY A 5 -36.93 16.94 68.32
N THR A 6 -38.21 16.90 67.88
CA THR A 6 -39.17 15.80 67.60
C THR A 6 -40.49 16.31 66.91
N LYS A 7 -40.80 15.82 65.69
CA LYS A 7 -42.15 15.41 65.16
C LYS A 7 -43.44 16.29 65.25
N ARG A 8 -44.15 16.36 64.10
CA ARG A 8 -45.60 16.02 63.81
C ARG A 8 -46.68 17.09 63.42
N LYS A 9 -47.12 16.99 62.14
CA LYS A 9 -48.49 16.89 61.53
C LYS A 9 -49.75 17.61 62.08
N GLY A 10 -50.49 18.25 61.15
CA GLY A 10 -51.98 18.39 61.08
C GLY A 10 -52.46 19.80 60.63
N LYS A 11 -53.66 20.05 60.06
CA LYS A 11 -54.73 19.24 59.41
C LYS A 11 -55.83 20.19 58.83
N GLY A 12 -56.39 19.93 57.63
CA GLY A 12 -57.67 20.52 57.11
C GLY A 12 -57.65 21.96 56.52
N VAL A 13 -58.67 22.51 55.81
CA VAL A 13 -59.66 22.05 54.79
C VAL A 13 -60.67 23.20 54.46
N VAL A 14 -60.76 23.67 53.19
CA VAL A 14 -61.98 24.09 52.40
C VAL A 14 -62.88 25.27 52.97
N PRO A 15 -63.85 25.95 52.27
CA PRO A 15 -64.30 25.99 50.84
C PRO A 15 -64.33 27.41 50.17
N SER A 16 -64.62 27.47 48.86
CA SER A 16 -65.92 27.97 48.31
C SER A 16 -65.92 28.23 46.78
N GLU A 17 -66.91 27.61 46.10
CA GLU A 17 -67.93 28.23 45.21
C GLU A 17 -67.54 28.97 43.92
N ASP A 18 -68.32 28.92 42.81
CA ASP A 18 -69.41 28.02 42.36
C ASP A 18 -69.70 28.31 40.86
N VAL A 19 -70.83 27.81 40.33
CA VAL A 19 -71.56 28.22 39.09
C VAL A 19 -71.09 27.56 37.76
N SER A 20 -71.95 27.12 36.82
CA SER A 20 -73.26 26.41 36.78
C SER A 20 -73.77 26.41 35.32
N ALA A 21 -74.66 25.46 34.96
CA ALA A 21 -75.60 25.46 33.82
C ALA A 21 -75.02 25.46 32.37
N GLU A 22 -75.12 24.39 31.56
CA GLU A 22 -76.31 23.84 30.84
C GLU A 22 -76.47 24.39 29.37
N PRO A 23 -77.30 23.80 28.45
CA PRO A 23 -77.02 22.49 27.87
C PRO A 23 -77.28 22.36 26.34
N GLN A 24 -76.87 21.22 25.77
CA GLN A 24 -77.42 20.55 24.56
C GLN A 24 -77.65 21.30 23.22
N ARG A 25 -77.03 20.77 22.15
CA ARG A 25 -77.78 20.30 20.95
C ARG A 25 -76.95 19.37 20.04
N LYS A 26 -77.41 18.13 19.85
CA LYS A 26 -76.98 17.25 18.74
C LYS A 26 -77.55 17.79 17.42
N ARG A 27 -76.85 17.64 16.27
CA ARG A 27 -77.35 16.92 15.06
C ARG A 27 -76.44 16.98 13.80
N PHE A 28 -76.31 15.80 13.17
CA PHE A 28 -76.08 15.48 11.73
C PHE A 28 -74.73 15.73 10.99
N ARG A 29 -74.10 14.59 10.64
CA ARG A 29 -73.59 14.13 9.33
C ARG A 29 -72.95 15.12 8.32
N ALA A 30 -71.70 14.77 8.00
CA ALA A 30 -71.15 14.54 6.65
C ALA A 30 -70.85 15.72 5.70
N SER A 31 -69.57 15.85 5.34
CA SER A 31 -69.15 16.05 3.94
C SER A 31 -67.69 15.66 3.74
N ASN A 32 -67.36 15.11 2.58
CA ASN A 32 -66.00 14.76 2.18
C ASN A 32 -65.12 16.01 2.07
N ILE A 33 -63.96 16.02 2.72
CA ILE A 33 -62.85 16.91 2.35
C ILE A 33 -61.67 16.04 1.91
N GLN A 34 -61.52 15.91 0.59
CA GLN A 34 -60.28 15.40 -0.01
C GLN A 34 -59.16 16.41 0.29
N GLN A 35 -58.38 16.17 1.35
CA GLN A 35 -57.08 16.81 1.48
C GLN A 35 -56.15 16.25 0.41
N LYS A 36 -55.88 17.08 -0.62
CA LYS A 36 -54.94 16.77 -1.70
C LYS A 36 -53.58 16.38 -1.13
N ARG A 37 -53.18 15.12 -1.28
CA ARG A 37 -51.80 14.69 -1.07
C ARG A 37 -50.88 15.54 -1.97
N THR A 38 -49.86 16.15 -1.36
CA THR A 38 -48.92 17.06 -2.04
C THR A 38 -48.09 16.36 -3.12
N PRO A 39 -47.91 16.95 -4.32
CA PRO A 39 -47.27 16.29 -5.48
C PRO A 39 -45.73 16.23 -5.44
N ASP A 40 -45.11 16.34 -4.26
CA ASP A 40 -43.66 16.54 -4.15
C ASP A 40 -42.82 15.26 -4.36
N LYS A 41 -43.38 14.07 -4.11
CA LYS A 41 -42.70 12.79 -4.44
C LYS A 41 -42.54 12.62 -5.96
N HIS A 42 -43.57 12.92 -6.75
CA HIS A 42 -43.46 12.91 -8.22
C HIS A 42 -42.45 13.94 -8.72
N ARG A 43 -42.46 15.17 -8.17
CA ARG A 43 -41.53 16.23 -8.59
C ARG A 43 -40.05 15.92 -8.28
N ARG A 44 -39.76 15.12 -7.24
CA ARG A 44 -38.41 14.58 -6.98
C ARG A 44 -38.02 13.45 -7.94
N ALA A 45 -38.94 12.54 -8.26
CA ALA A 45 -38.68 11.46 -9.23
C ALA A 45 -38.49 12.01 -10.66
N GLU A 46 -39.29 12.99 -11.07
CA GLU A 46 -39.23 13.65 -12.37
C GLU A 46 -37.94 14.46 -12.55
N ARG A 47 -37.44 15.11 -11.49
CA ARG A 47 -36.10 15.74 -11.49
C ARG A 47 -34.94 14.76 -11.64
N ARG A 48 -35.10 13.49 -11.22
CA ARG A 48 -34.10 12.42 -11.45
C ARG A 48 -34.19 11.86 -12.87
N ARG A 49 -35.37 11.87 -13.49
CA ARG A 49 -35.62 11.31 -14.84
C ARG A 49 -35.36 12.25 -16.02
N LEU A 50 -35.05 13.54 -15.80
CA LEU A 50 -34.69 14.46 -16.90
C LEU A 50 -33.19 14.32 -17.26
N PRO A 51 -32.80 13.71 -18.41
CA PRO A 51 -31.39 13.45 -18.72
C PRO A 51 -30.57 14.73 -18.93
N ASN A 52 -31.26 15.86 -19.11
CA ASN A 52 -30.74 17.11 -19.66
C ASN A 52 -30.88 18.32 -18.73
N SER A 53 -31.05 18.11 -17.41
CA SER A 53 -31.21 19.24 -16.48
C SER A 53 -29.97 20.15 -16.44
N ALA A 54 -30.18 21.46 -16.38
CA ALA A 54 -29.10 22.46 -16.29
C ALA A 54 -28.21 22.25 -15.05
N TYR A 55 -28.76 21.65 -13.98
CA TYR A 55 -28.01 21.25 -12.80
C TYR A 55 -27.02 20.10 -13.09
N ARG A 56 -27.42 19.07 -13.86
CA ARG A 56 -26.50 17.99 -14.28
C ARG A 56 -25.37 18.57 -15.14
N ARG A 57 -25.70 19.40 -16.14
CA ARG A 57 -24.71 20.11 -16.97
C ARG A 57 -23.76 20.99 -16.15
N LYS A 58 -24.26 21.73 -15.15
CA LYS A 58 -23.43 22.55 -14.25
C LYS A 58 -22.49 21.67 -13.42
N ARG A 59 -23.00 20.59 -12.80
CA ARG A 59 -22.20 19.66 -11.99
C ARG A 59 -21.18 18.88 -12.81
N ASP A 60 -21.49 18.60 -14.07
CA ASP A 60 -20.56 17.96 -15.01
C ASP A 60 -19.52 18.95 -15.52
N ALA A 61 -19.88 20.21 -15.78
CA ALA A 61 -18.93 21.28 -16.07
C ALA A 61 -18.01 21.57 -14.87
N GLU A 62 -18.51 21.54 -13.64
CA GLU A 62 -17.72 21.66 -12.41
C GLU A 62 -16.77 20.46 -12.24
N ARG A 63 -17.24 19.22 -12.48
CA ARG A 63 -16.37 18.03 -12.47
C ARG A 63 -15.31 18.07 -13.58
N VAL A 64 -15.65 18.53 -14.78
CA VAL A 64 -14.70 18.74 -15.89
C VAL A 64 -13.70 19.84 -15.55
N ALA A 65 -14.14 20.97 -14.98
CA ALA A 65 -13.25 22.05 -14.53
C ALA A 65 -12.29 21.58 -13.43
N GLN A 66 -12.77 20.75 -12.50
CA GLN A 66 -11.94 20.20 -11.42
C GLN A 66 -10.97 19.12 -11.92
N ALA A 67 -11.37 18.27 -12.87
CA ALA A 67 -10.45 17.36 -13.58
C ALA A 67 -9.36 18.15 -14.35
N ASN A 68 -9.76 19.21 -15.06
CA ASN A 68 -8.84 20.12 -15.76
C ASN A 68 -7.92 20.90 -14.80
N LYS A 69 -8.28 21.08 -13.52
CA LYS A 69 -7.39 21.66 -12.50
C LYS A 69 -6.20 20.74 -12.18
N TYR A 70 -6.40 19.42 -12.22
CA TYR A 70 -5.34 18.42 -11.99
C TYR A 70 -4.61 17.98 -13.27
N SER A 71 -5.19 18.24 -14.46
CA SER A 71 -4.64 17.90 -15.77
C SER A 71 -3.13 18.21 -15.93
N PRO A 72 -2.61 19.41 -15.61
CA PRO A 72 -1.19 19.71 -15.82
C PRO A 72 -0.23 18.81 -15.03
N HIS A 73 -0.65 18.31 -13.87
CA HIS A 73 0.17 17.43 -13.04
C HIS A 73 0.19 16.00 -13.58
N MET A 74 -0.93 15.52 -14.13
CA MET A 74 -0.97 14.21 -14.80
C MET A 74 -0.14 14.24 -16.09
N VAL A 75 -0.23 15.31 -16.88
CA VAL A 75 0.65 15.53 -18.04
C VAL A 75 2.11 15.52 -17.63
N ALA A 76 2.49 16.29 -16.62
CA ALA A 76 3.87 16.34 -16.14
C ALA A 76 4.37 14.96 -15.67
N LEU A 77 3.52 14.17 -15.00
CA LEU A 77 3.86 12.81 -14.57
C LEU A 77 4.02 11.85 -15.77
N TRP A 78 3.04 11.79 -16.67
CA TRP A 78 3.09 10.93 -17.87
C TRP A 78 4.26 11.28 -18.79
N VAL A 79 4.47 12.58 -19.07
CA VAL A 79 5.59 13.07 -19.89
C VAL A 79 6.93 12.73 -19.23
N ARG A 80 7.07 12.96 -17.91
CA ARG A 80 8.32 12.65 -17.19
C ARG A 80 8.61 11.14 -17.22
N HIS A 81 7.60 10.30 -16.97
CA HIS A 81 7.79 8.86 -16.93
C HIS A 81 8.10 8.31 -18.33
N PHE A 82 7.34 8.69 -19.35
CA PHE A 82 7.59 8.32 -20.75
C PHE A 82 9.00 8.73 -21.21
N LYS A 83 9.40 9.98 -20.98
CA LYS A 83 10.75 10.45 -21.37
C LYS A 83 11.87 9.71 -20.65
N ALA A 84 11.70 9.41 -19.36
CA ALA A 84 12.69 8.63 -18.61
C ALA A 84 12.84 7.22 -19.18
N LEU A 85 11.73 6.55 -19.51
CA LEU A 85 11.75 5.21 -20.11
C LEU A 85 12.40 5.20 -21.50
N VAL A 86 12.07 6.16 -22.37
CA VAL A 86 12.71 6.29 -23.69
C VAL A 86 14.22 6.54 -23.56
N THR A 87 14.62 7.49 -22.71
CA THR A 87 16.05 7.83 -22.49
C THR A 87 16.84 6.61 -21.98
N ARG A 88 16.25 5.82 -21.07
CA ARG A 88 16.85 4.55 -20.59
C ARG A 88 16.97 3.52 -21.70
N ARG A 89 15.92 3.31 -22.49
CA ARG A 89 15.96 2.35 -23.61
C ARG A 89 17.04 2.73 -24.63
N GLU A 90 17.19 4.00 -24.96
CA GLU A 90 18.29 4.50 -25.82
C GLU A 90 19.67 4.24 -25.21
N ALA A 91 19.86 4.53 -23.92
CA ALA A 91 21.12 4.29 -23.21
C ALA A 91 21.47 2.78 -23.12
N THR A 92 20.47 1.93 -22.88
CA THR A 92 20.60 0.48 -22.84
C THR A 92 20.92 -0.09 -24.22
N LEU A 93 20.22 0.31 -25.28
CA LEU A 93 20.56 -0.07 -26.67
C LEU A 93 21.97 0.36 -27.07
N LYS A 94 22.41 1.56 -26.63
CA LYS A 94 23.78 2.02 -26.84
C LYS A 94 24.80 1.12 -26.13
N VAL A 95 24.59 0.78 -24.85
CA VAL A 95 25.46 -0.15 -24.11
C VAL A 95 25.58 -1.49 -24.81
N LEU A 96 24.46 -2.04 -25.29
CA LEU A 96 24.42 -3.31 -26.01
C LEU A 96 25.25 -3.24 -27.30
N CYS A 97 25.03 -2.21 -28.13
CA CYS A 97 25.77 -2.00 -29.38
C CYS A 97 27.28 -1.78 -29.16
N GLU A 98 27.67 -1.00 -28.15
CA GLU A 98 29.07 -0.72 -27.82
C GLU A 98 29.78 -1.92 -27.17
N SER A 99 29.03 -2.87 -26.61
CA SER A 99 29.57 -4.00 -25.82
C SER A 99 29.50 -5.36 -26.51
N LEU A 100 29.15 -5.43 -27.80
CA LEU A 100 29.08 -6.66 -28.63
C LEU A 100 30.32 -7.57 -28.62
N LYS A 101 31.47 -7.10 -28.11
CA LYS A 101 32.74 -7.84 -28.03
C LYS A 101 33.16 -8.18 -26.59
N LEU A 102 32.36 -7.82 -25.60
CA LEU A 102 32.65 -8.08 -24.19
C LEU A 102 32.05 -9.42 -23.75
N PRO A 103 32.58 -10.06 -22.70
CA PRO A 103 31.92 -11.20 -22.06
C PRO A 103 30.50 -10.82 -21.63
N PRO A 104 29.48 -11.69 -21.74
CA PRO A 104 28.10 -11.35 -21.42
C PRO A 104 27.90 -10.73 -20.04
N ILE A 105 28.62 -11.21 -19.01
CA ILE A 105 28.54 -10.66 -17.64
C ILE A 105 29.01 -9.20 -17.55
N GLU A 106 29.98 -8.79 -18.36
CA GLU A 106 30.43 -7.39 -18.43
C GLU A 106 29.43 -6.50 -19.19
N VAL A 107 28.65 -7.07 -20.11
CA VAL A 107 27.48 -6.38 -20.70
C VAL A 107 26.40 -6.20 -19.64
N VAL A 108 26.06 -7.25 -18.88
CA VAL A 108 25.07 -7.21 -17.78
C VAL A 108 25.45 -6.16 -16.73
N LYS A 109 26.70 -6.10 -16.27
CA LYS A 109 27.18 -5.06 -15.35
C LYS A 109 26.89 -3.64 -15.86
N LYS A 110 27.17 -3.37 -17.13
CA LYS A 110 26.91 -2.05 -17.75
C LYS A 110 25.43 -1.74 -17.90
N LEU A 111 24.61 -2.74 -18.28
CA LEU A 111 23.15 -2.60 -18.35
C LEU A 111 22.57 -2.21 -16.98
N VAL A 112 22.93 -2.99 -15.95
CA VAL A 112 22.53 -2.74 -14.56
C VAL A 112 23.03 -1.36 -14.10
N ALA A 113 24.25 -0.95 -14.44
CA ALA A 113 24.77 0.38 -14.09
C ALA A 113 23.97 1.53 -14.73
N VAL A 114 23.61 1.42 -16.02
CA VAL A 114 22.73 2.41 -16.70
C VAL A 114 21.39 2.49 -15.99
N GLU A 115 20.71 1.36 -15.84
CA GLU A 115 19.38 1.32 -15.22
C GLU A 115 19.42 1.83 -13.77
N ARG A 116 20.45 1.50 -12.96
CA ARG A 116 20.56 1.92 -11.54
C ARG A 116 20.84 3.42 -11.40
N SER A 117 21.62 4.00 -12.31
CA SER A 117 22.02 5.41 -12.25
C SER A 117 20.83 6.39 -12.31
N GLU A 118 19.82 6.08 -13.12
CA GLU A 118 18.63 6.90 -13.33
C GLU A 118 17.53 6.71 -12.28
N ASP A 119 17.58 5.65 -11.47
CA ASP A 119 16.64 5.38 -10.36
C ASP A 119 17.19 5.78 -8.98
N TRP A 120 18.37 6.39 -8.93
CA TRP A 120 19.07 6.73 -7.68
C TRP A 120 19.30 5.49 -6.79
N VAL A 121 19.72 4.38 -7.41
CA VAL A 121 20.08 3.13 -6.73
C VAL A 121 21.61 3.03 -6.67
N GLU A 122 22.16 2.63 -5.53
CA GLU A 122 23.60 2.42 -5.34
C GLU A 122 24.13 1.42 -6.38
N PRO A 123 25.21 1.72 -7.11
CA PRO A 123 25.80 0.77 -8.04
C PRO A 123 26.31 -0.47 -7.29
N ILE A 124 26.15 -1.65 -7.92
CA ILE A 124 26.78 -2.88 -7.44
C ILE A 124 28.26 -2.82 -7.83
N ALA A 125 29.18 -3.11 -6.91
CA ALA A 125 30.61 -3.06 -7.17
C ALA A 125 31.07 -4.21 -8.07
N ASP A 126 32.10 -4.03 -8.91
CA ASP A 126 32.53 -5.05 -9.89
C ASP A 126 32.96 -6.40 -9.29
N ASN A 127 33.31 -6.40 -8.00
CA ASN A 127 33.72 -7.55 -7.20
C ASN A 127 32.63 -8.10 -6.26
N ASP A 128 31.39 -7.64 -6.41
CA ASP A 128 30.26 -8.08 -5.59
C ASP A 128 29.87 -9.56 -5.86
N PRO A 129 29.53 -10.36 -4.83
CA PRO A 129 29.12 -11.77 -4.99
C PRO A 129 27.86 -11.98 -5.84
N VAL A 130 27.10 -10.94 -6.18
CA VAL A 130 26.00 -11.01 -7.16
C VAL A 130 26.49 -11.44 -8.55
N TRP A 131 27.65 -10.99 -9.02
CA TRP A 131 28.05 -11.24 -10.42
C TRP A 131 28.36 -12.71 -10.74
N PRO A 132 29.14 -13.46 -9.92
CA PRO A 132 29.35 -14.89 -10.17
C PRO A 132 28.07 -15.73 -10.09
N ARG A 133 27.00 -15.22 -9.45
CA ARG A 133 25.67 -15.86 -9.44
C ARG A 133 24.88 -15.62 -10.72
N LEU A 134 25.08 -14.47 -11.37
CA LEU A 134 24.44 -14.11 -12.63
C LEU A 134 25.22 -14.57 -13.87
N GLU A 135 26.53 -14.81 -13.75
CA GLU A 135 27.39 -15.25 -14.86
C GLU A 135 26.85 -16.48 -15.64
N PRO A 136 26.32 -17.55 -15.01
CA PRO A 136 25.76 -18.70 -15.73
C PRO A 136 24.52 -18.41 -16.59
N ILE A 137 23.90 -17.24 -16.42
CA ILE A 137 22.71 -16.79 -17.17
C ILE A 137 22.95 -15.47 -17.90
N ALA A 138 24.18 -14.96 -17.92
CA ALA A 138 24.45 -13.61 -18.40
C ALA A 138 24.11 -13.43 -19.89
N GLU A 139 24.29 -14.46 -20.72
CA GLU A 139 23.88 -14.44 -22.13
C GLU A 139 22.37 -14.31 -22.30
N MET A 140 21.58 -15.05 -21.51
CA MET A 140 20.11 -14.91 -21.44
C MET A 140 19.67 -13.49 -21.08
N LEU A 141 20.35 -12.86 -20.11
CA LEU A 141 20.04 -11.50 -19.69
C LEU A 141 20.41 -10.45 -20.77
N VAL A 142 21.46 -10.68 -21.54
CA VAL A 142 21.83 -9.83 -22.69
C VAL A 142 20.85 -9.98 -23.84
N GLU A 143 20.43 -11.21 -24.16
CA GLU A 143 19.42 -11.49 -25.19
C GLU A 143 18.07 -10.86 -24.83
N MET A 144 17.64 -11.04 -23.57
CA MET A 144 16.44 -10.39 -23.03
C MET A 144 16.54 -8.86 -23.10
N ALA A 145 17.70 -8.28 -22.78
CA ALA A 145 17.87 -6.82 -22.89
C ALA A 145 17.82 -6.32 -24.34
N TRP A 146 18.19 -7.15 -25.33
CA TRP A 146 18.15 -6.77 -26.73
C TRP A 146 16.72 -6.62 -27.25
N ASP A 147 15.88 -7.64 -27.12
CA ASP A 147 14.48 -7.63 -27.55
C ASP A 147 13.55 -8.23 -26.46
N PRO A 148 13.24 -7.49 -25.38
CA PRO A 148 12.58 -8.05 -24.20
C PRO A 148 11.12 -8.44 -24.43
N LEU A 149 10.50 -7.95 -25.52
CA LEU A 149 9.16 -8.36 -25.95
C LEU A 149 9.16 -9.58 -26.87
N HIS A 150 10.31 -10.06 -27.32
CA HIS A 150 10.42 -11.25 -28.18
C HIS A 150 11.47 -12.24 -27.66
N PHE A 151 11.74 -12.20 -26.35
CA PHE A 151 12.68 -13.08 -25.66
C PHE A 151 12.26 -14.55 -25.82
N ASP A 152 13.15 -15.35 -26.42
CA ASP A 152 12.91 -16.78 -26.67
C ASP A 152 13.15 -17.62 -25.41
N HIS A 153 12.20 -17.52 -24.48
CA HIS A 153 12.20 -18.32 -23.26
C HIS A 153 12.24 -19.84 -23.52
N LYS A 154 11.86 -20.32 -24.71
CA LYS A 154 11.86 -21.76 -25.03
C LYS A 154 13.29 -22.25 -25.29
N LYS A 155 14.09 -21.51 -26.06
CA LYS A 155 15.54 -21.72 -26.18
C LYS A 155 16.19 -21.89 -24.80
N TRP A 156 15.90 -20.99 -23.86
CA TRP A 156 16.52 -21.02 -22.53
C TRP A 156 15.99 -22.13 -21.61
N VAL A 157 14.83 -22.73 -21.91
CA VAL A 157 14.37 -23.99 -21.29
C VAL A 157 15.10 -25.19 -21.90
N GLU A 158 15.26 -25.24 -23.23
CA GLU A 158 16.04 -26.29 -23.91
C GLU A 158 17.52 -26.31 -23.46
N GLU A 159 18.12 -25.13 -23.28
CA GLU A 159 19.47 -24.95 -22.72
C GLU A 159 19.54 -25.17 -21.20
N SER A 160 18.43 -25.51 -20.54
CA SER A 160 18.34 -25.76 -19.08
C SER A 160 18.75 -24.58 -18.19
N ALA A 161 18.81 -23.36 -18.71
CA ALA A 161 18.99 -22.14 -17.92
C ALA A 161 17.70 -21.75 -17.17
N LEU A 162 16.56 -22.07 -17.77
CA LEU A 162 15.23 -22.01 -17.18
C LEU A 162 14.65 -23.43 -17.00
N VAL A 163 13.92 -23.64 -15.91
CA VAL A 163 13.09 -24.82 -15.68
C VAL A 163 11.63 -24.39 -15.69
N GLN A 164 10.83 -24.97 -16.58
CA GLN A 164 9.38 -24.95 -16.45
C GLN A 164 8.96 -26.10 -15.51
N ASP A 165 8.03 -25.86 -14.59
CA ASP A 165 7.42 -26.97 -13.84
C ASP A 165 6.46 -27.72 -14.78
N ASP A 166 6.70 -29.02 -14.99
CA ASP A 166 6.13 -29.90 -16.03
C ASP A 166 4.59 -30.11 -16.02
N GLY A 167 3.84 -29.37 -15.19
CA GLY A 167 2.39 -29.52 -15.05
C GLY A 167 1.57 -28.24 -15.22
N LEU A 168 2.19 -27.10 -15.56
CA LEU A 168 1.59 -25.78 -15.28
C LEU A 168 1.80 -24.77 -16.43
N VAL A 169 1.08 -24.98 -17.53
CA VAL A 169 0.60 -23.86 -18.37
C VAL A 169 -0.76 -23.47 -17.79
N PHE A 170 -0.92 -22.22 -17.37
CA PHE A 170 -2.16 -21.75 -16.76
C PHE A 170 -3.00 -20.95 -17.75
N ASP A 171 -4.26 -21.35 -17.87
CA ASP A 171 -5.34 -20.48 -18.35
C ASP A 171 -5.85 -19.61 -17.18
N ASP A 172 -6.48 -18.47 -17.49
CA ASP A 172 -6.83 -17.44 -16.49
C ASP A 172 -7.86 -17.91 -15.42
N GLU A 173 -8.47 -19.10 -15.55
CA GLU A 173 -9.37 -19.67 -14.54
C GLU A 173 -8.73 -19.83 -13.15
N CYS A 174 -7.40 -20.03 -13.07
CA CYS A 174 -6.68 -20.07 -11.79
C CYS A 174 -6.71 -18.73 -11.02
N PHE A 175 -7.08 -17.63 -11.68
CA PHE A 175 -7.16 -16.28 -11.10
C PHE A 175 -8.59 -15.90 -10.65
N GLU A 176 -9.61 -16.72 -10.94
CA GLU A 176 -11.03 -16.45 -10.59
C GLU A 176 -11.36 -16.67 -9.09
N MET A 177 -10.46 -17.27 -8.29
CA MET A 177 -10.75 -17.72 -6.91
C MET A 177 -11.09 -16.62 -5.88
N GLU A 178 -11.04 -15.33 -6.22
CA GLU A 178 -11.42 -14.22 -5.32
C GLU A 178 -12.88 -13.74 -5.42
N LYS A 179 -13.74 -14.33 -6.28
CA LYS A 179 -15.19 -13.99 -6.32
C LYS A 179 -15.97 -14.32 -5.03
N GLY A 180 -15.34 -14.95 -4.03
CA GLY A 180 -15.95 -15.28 -2.74
C GLY A 180 -15.91 -14.17 -1.67
N PHE A 181 -15.23 -13.05 -1.91
CA PHE A 181 -15.30 -11.87 -1.05
C PHE A 181 -15.94 -10.71 -1.82
N GLU A 182 -17.26 -10.58 -1.71
CA GLU A 182 -17.96 -9.34 -2.04
C GLU A 182 -17.49 -8.24 -1.08
N THR A 183 -16.45 -7.50 -1.49
CA THR A 183 -16.30 -6.13 -1.03
C THR A 183 -17.41 -5.33 -1.69
N ASP A 184 -18.47 -5.04 -0.93
CA ASP A 184 -19.57 -4.13 -1.27
C ASP A 184 -19.00 -2.76 -1.70
N ASP A 185 -18.66 -2.64 -2.99
CA ASP A 185 -18.18 -1.43 -3.61
C ASP A 185 -19.39 -0.65 -4.08
N GLY A 186 -19.82 0.31 -3.26
CA GLY A 186 -21.01 1.16 -3.46
C GLY A 186 -20.99 1.96 -4.76
N SER A 187 -21.20 1.26 -5.86
CA SER A 187 -21.18 1.67 -7.25
C SER A 187 -22.47 1.16 -7.88
N ASP A 188 -23.52 1.98 -7.83
CA ASP A 188 -24.78 1.76 -8.55
C ASP A 188 -24.51 1.68 -10.07
N SER A 189 -24.17 0.49 -10.57
CA SER A 189 -24.13 0.19 -11.99
C SER A 189 -25.53 -0.20 -12.45
N GLU A 190 -26.22 0.74 -13.10
CA GLU A 190 -27.50 0.50 -13.78
C GLU A 190 -27.32 -0.61 -14.83
N SER A 191 -27.86 -1.80 -14.57
CA SER A 191 -27.98 -2.87 -15.57
C SER A 191 -29.43 -2.95 -16.06
N ASP A 192 -29.62 -2.84 -17.38
CA ASP A 192 -30.92 -2.99 -18.04
C ASP A 192 -31.37 -4.46 -18.01
N GLY A 193 -31.96 -4.88 -16.89
CA GLY A 193 -32.61 -6.18 -16.71
C GLY A 193 -34.12 -6.02 -16.52
N LYS A 194 -34.91 -6.73 -17.33
CA LYS A 194 -36.35 -6.86 -17.08
C LYS A 194 -36.59 -7.51 -15.73
N TRP A 195 -37.23 -6.80 -14.81
CA TRP A 195 -37.82 -7.40 -13.62
C TRP A 195 -39.28 -7.77 -13.92
N GLU A 196 -39.54 -9.07 -13.94
CA GLU A 196 -40.90 -9.59 -13.75
C GLU A 196 -41.26 -9.56 -12.25
N ASP A 197 -42.55 -9.60 -12.01
CA ASP A 197 -43.25 -9.22 -10.78
C ASP A 197 -43.38 -10.41 -9.81
N THR A 198 -42.85 -10.31 -8.59
CA THR A 198 -43.26 -11.14 -7.44
C THR A 198 -43.04 -10.43 -6.10
N GLY A 199 -44.14 -10.28 -5.32
CA GLY A 199 -44.26 -10.26 -3.86
C GLY A 199 -43.21 -9.51 -3.01
N ASP A 200 -43.59 -8.48 -2.27
CA ASP A 200 -44.31 -8.58 -0.98
C ASP A 200 -43.54 -9.40 0.07
N ASP A 201 -42.94 -8.70 1.05
CA ASP A 201 -43.02 -9.10 2.46
C ASP A 201 -42.81 -7.86 3.36
N GLU A 202 -43.61 -7.78 4.41
CA GLU A 202 -43.74 -6.64 5.33
C GLU A 202 -42.70 -6.70 6.46
N TRP A 203 -42.14 -5.56 6.88
CA TRP A 203 -41.62 -5.39 8.25
C TRP A 203 -41.95 -4.01 8.81
N GLU A 204 -42.89 -4.01 9.75
CA GLU A 204 -43.22 -2.90 10.66
C GLU A 204 -42.05 -2.68 11.65
N ASP A 205 -41.66 -1.44 11.93
CA ASP A 205 -42.05 -0.69 13.14
C ASP A 205 -41.97 -1.49 14.46
N MET A 206 -40.89 -1.30 15.22
CA MET A 206 -40.92 -1.24 16.69
C MET A 206 -39.73 -0.41 17.19
N GLY A 207 -39.99 0.42 18.20
CA GLY A 207 -38.97 1.12 18.97
C GLY A 207 -39.02 0.77 20.45
N ASP A 208 -38.06 1.37 21.16
CA ASP A 208 -38.01 1.61 22.61
C ASP A 208 -37.82 0.43 23.60
N GLU A 209 -37.26 0.84 24.76
CA GLU A 209 -37.04 0.13 26.03
C GLU A 209 -36.18 -1.15 26.03
N TRP A 210 -35.04 -1.08 26.74
CA TRP A 210 -34.82 -1.81 28.00
C TRP A 210 -33.77 -1.08 28.85
N GLU A 211 -34.17 -0.68 30.06
CA GLU A 211 -33.24 -0.25 31.13
C GLU A 211 -32.77 -1.48 31.94
N ASP A 212 -31.75 -1.21 32.78
CA ASP A 212 -31.46 -1.89 34.05
C ASP A 212 -30.87 -3.32 34.03
N MET A 213 -29.58 -3.42 34.36
CA MET A 213 -29.12 -4.18 35.53
C MET A 213 -27.73 -3.68 35.95
N GLY A 214 -27.62 -3.19 37.19
CA GLY A 214 -26.37 -2.76 37.83
C GLY A 214 -25.77 -3.78 38.81
N ASP A 215 -24.77 -3.29 39.56
CA ASP A 215 -24.11 -3.91 40.73
C ASP A 215 -23.27 -5.18 40.42
N GLY A 216 -22.05 -5.41 40.88
CA GLY A 216 -21.13 -4.91 41.92
C GLY A 216 -20.09 -6.05 42.11
N TRP A 217 -18.82 -5.89 42.48
CA TRP A 217 -18.30 -5.26 43.70
C TRP A 217 -16.77 -5.07 43.65
N GLU A 218 -16.29 -4.29 44.62
CA GLU A 218 -14.91 -4.00 45.06
C GLU A 218 -14.14 -5.28 45.48
N ASP A 219 -12.84 -5.42 45.21
CA ASP A 219 -11.64 -4.92 45.93
C ASP A 219 -11.37 -5.60 47.31
N THR A 220 -10.18 -6.21 47.44
CA THR A 220 -9.47 -6.58 48.69
C THR A 220 -8.04 -6.99 48.33
N GLY A 221 -7.05 -6.48 49.06
CA GLY A 221 -5.62 -6.68 48.79
C GLY A 221 -4.87 -7.62 49.74
N ASP A 222 -3.55 -7.49 49.67
CA ASP A 222 -2.41 -8.12 50.39
C ASP A 222 -2.63 -8.75 51.78
N ASP A 223 -1.90 -9.86 52.03
CA ASP A 223 -0.96 -9.99 53.17
C ASP A 223 -0.03 -11.23 53.01
N GLU A 224 1.11 -11.23 53.71
CA GLU A 224 2.24 -12.17 53.55
C GLU A 224 2.21 -13.45 54.45
N ASP A 225 3.28 -14.25 54.32
CA ASP A 225 3.85 -15.27 55.25
C ASP A 225 3.31 -16.73 55.30
N GLY A 226 4.24 -17.69 55.27
CA GLY A 226 4.08 -18.95 56.02
C GLY A 226 4.43 -20.32 55.38
N MET A 227 5.69 -20.55 55.00
CA MET A 227 6.44 -21.85 55.03
C MET A 227 5.69 -23.22 54.89
N GLY A 228 6.14 -24.08 53.95
CA GLY A 228 6.34 -25.52 54.29
C GLY A 228 6.15 -26.61 53.22
N MET A 229 7.22 -27.39 53.00
CA MET A 229 7.26 -28.82 52.60
C MET A 229 6.99 -29.27 51.14
N ASN A 230 8.11 -29.59 50.47
CA ASN A 230 8.45 -30.88 49.82
C ASN A 230 7.86 -31.37 48.49
N GLU A 231 8.81 -31.72 47.60
CA GLU A 231 8.87 -32.92 46.75
C GLU A 231 7.76 -33.18 45.70
N ARG A 232 8.03 -32.75 44.46
CA ARG A 232 8.55 -33.62 43.38
C ARG A 232 8.76 -32.84 42.08
N MET A 233 10.02 -32.56 41.72
CA MET A 233 10.35 -32.17 40.34
C MET A 233 10.32 -33.41 39.45
N ASP A 234 9.40 -33.41 38.49
CA ASP A 234 9.28 -34.46 37.50
C ASP A 234 10.31 -34.22 36.38
N LYS A 235 11.42 -34.98 36.37
CA LYS A 235 12.53 -34.84 35.40
C LYS A 235 12.19 -35.33 33.98
N GLY A 236 10.93 -35.21 33.56
CA GLY A 236 10.41 -35.69 32.28
C GLY A 236 10.07 -34.60 31.25
N SER A 237 10.10 -33.31 31.63
CA SER A 237 9.72 -32.20 30.74
C SER A 237 10.90 -31.57 29.99
N GLU A 238 12.04 -31.30 30.66
CA GLU A 238 13.21 -30.64 30.04
C GLU A 238 13.82 -31.49 28.91
N ASP A 239 14.09 -32.78 29.16
CA ASP A 239 14.61 -33.73 28.14
C ASP A 239 13.58 -34.04 27.02
N ARG A 240 12.31 -33.62 27.17
CA ARG A 240 11.32 -33.59 26.08
C ARG A 240 11.34 -32.29 25.29
N HIS A 241 11.58 -31.15 25.94
CA HIS A 241 11.68 -29.86 25.26
C HIS A 241 12.97 -29.78 24.43
N GLU A 242 14.12 -30.15 25.01
CA GLU A 242 15.40 -30.19 24.29
C GLU A 242 15.36 -31.18 23.11
N ARG A 243 14.69 -32.33 23.24
CA ARG A 243 14.51 -33.27 22.11
C ARG A 243 13.47 -32.81 21.09
N LEU A 244 12.52 -31.95 21.44
CA LEU A 244 11.61 -31.34 20.47
C LEU A 244 12.31 -30.22 19.69
N GLU A 245 13.11 -29.39 20.35
CA GLU A 245 13.91 -28.35 19.70
C GLU A 245 15.02 -28.96 18.82
N ALA A 246 15.75 -29.98 19.31
CA ALA A 246 16.74 -30.69 18.51
C ALA A 246 16.13 -31.41 17.29
N ASN A 247 14.90 -31.94 17.38
CA ASN A 247 14.23 -32.56 16.23
C ASN A 247 13.61 -31.52 15.28
N LEU A 248 13.18 -30.35 15.76
CA LEU A 248 12.78 -29.23 14.91
C LEU A 248 13.96 -28.67 14.10
N HIS A 249 15.16 -28.65 14.69
CA HIS A 249 16.39 -28.31 13.95
C HIS A 249 16.89 -29.41 13.00
N SER A 250 16.52 -30.68 13.23
CA SER A 250 16.95 -31.84 12.43
C SER A 250 16.17 -32.03 11.12
N LEU A 251 14.95 -31.47 11.04
CA LEU A 251 14.04 -31.60 9.88
C LEU A 251 13.45 -30.25 9.42
N ALA A 252 14.16 -29.15 9.70
CA ALA A 252 13.95 -27.92 8.98
C ALA A 252 14.31 -28.16 7.50
N ASN A 253 13.30 -28.29 6.64
CA ASN A 253 13.50 -28.16 5.19
C ASN A 253 14.24 -26.83 4.96
N GLU A 254 15.48 -26.87 4.49
CA GLU A 254 16.25 -25.66 4.19
C GLU A 254 15.43 -24.82 3.22
N LEU A 255 14.90 -23.69 3.71
CA LEU A 255 14.15 -22.78 2.87
C LEU A 255 15.14 -22.24 1.83
N SER A 256 14.76 -22.25 0.56
CA SER A 256 15.59 -21.68 -0.49
C SER A 256 14.84 -20.58 -1.22
N CYS A 257 15.48 -19.42 -1.32
CA CYS A 257 15.06 -18.35 -2.20
C CYS A 257 15.40 -18.74 -3.64
N SER A 258 14.37 -19.10 -4.41
CA SER A 258 14.45 -19.34 -5.85
C SER A 258 14.07 -18.08 -6.63
N PHE A 259 14.64 -17.94 -7.83
CA PHE A 259 14.42 -16.80 -8.71
C PHE A 259 13.64 -17.23 -9.95
N TYR A 260 12.74 -16.38 -10.42
CA TYR A 260 11.75 -16.72 -11.44
C TYR A 260 11.58 -15.60 -12.47
N TYR A 261 11.32 -16.01 -13.70
CA TYR A 261 10.59 -15.21 -14.69
C TYR A 261 9.20 -15.81 -14.86
N ARG A 262 8.15 -14.99 -14.88
CA ARG A 262 6.94 -15.35 -15.62
C ARG A 262 6.92 -14.66 -16.95
N ILE A 263 6.60 -15.41 -17.98
CA ILE A 263 6.44 -14.93 -19.34
C ILE A 263 4.94 -15.00 -19.63
N ALA A 264 4.29 -13.85 -19.72
CA ALA A 264 2.96 -13.74 -20.32
C ALA A 264 3.14 -13.72 -21.84
N VAL A 265 2.64 -14.73 -22.54
CA VAL A 265 2.58 -14.73 -24.01
C VAL A 265 1.25 -14.11 -24.43
N LEU A 266 1.31 -13.19 -25.38
CA LEU A 266 0.19 -12.41 -25.91
C LEU A 266 0.23 -12.48 -27.44
N ASP A 267 -0.82 -13.04 -28.06
CA ASP A 267 -0.89 -13.21 -29.51
C ASP A 267 -0.92 -11.87 -30.27
N ASP A 268 -1.65 -10.88 -29.74
CA ASP A 268 -1.63 -9.48 -30.18
C ASP A 268 -1.15 -8.59 -29.03
N GLY A 269 0.15 -8.28 -29.03
CA GLY A 269 0.75 -7.42 -28.04
C GLY A 269 0.17 -6.01 -28.04
N ALA A 270 -0.01 -5.41 -29.22
CA ALA A 270 -0.51 -4.05 -29.34
C ALA A 270 -1.91 -3.92 -28.73
N GLU A 271 -2.82 -4.85 -29.03
CA GLU A 271 -4.15 -4.92 -28.45
C GLU A 271 -4.11 -5.07 -26.92
N ALA A 272 -3.27 -5.99 -26.40
CA ALA A 272 -3.14 -6.24 -24.97
C ALA A 272 -2.58 -5.04 -24.18
N PHE A 273 -1.64 -4.29 -24.76
CA PHE A 273 -1.12 -3.05 -24.18
C PHE A 273 -2.12 -1.88 -24.30
N MET A 274 -2.95 -1.83 -25.35
CA MET A 274 -4.06 -0.87 -25.46
C MET A 274 -5.10 -1.09 -24.36
N LYS A 275 -5.60 -2.32 -24.18
CA LYS A 275 -6.54 -2.69 -23.10
C LYS A 275 -5.99 -2.33 -21.72
N TYR A 276 -4.69 -2.54 -21.50
CA TYR A 276 -4.03 -2.13 -20.26
C TYR A 276 -4.00 -0.60 -20.10
N ALA A 277 -3.68 0.17 -21.15
CA ALA A 277 -3.68 1.63 -21.14
C ALA A 277 -5.09 2.22 -20.88
N GLU A 278 -6.13 1.64 -21.49
CA GLU A 278 -7.53 2.02 -21.30
C GLU A 278 -7.98 1.87 -19.83
N LYS A 279 -7.60 0.77 -19.18
CA LYS A 279 -8.01 0.44 -17.81
C LYS A 279 -7.14 1.11 -16.73
N ASN A 280 -5.92 1.54 -17.03
CA ASN A 280 -4.93 1.96 -16.02
C ASN A 280 -4.33 3.37 -16.28
N PRO A 281 -5.09 4.47 -16.04
CA PRO A 281 -4.62 5.85 -16.27
C PRO A 281 -3.41 6.29 -15.45
N GLY A 282 -3.11 5.62 -14.34
CA GLY A 282 -1.86 5.85 -13.59
C GLY A 282 -0.61 5.45 -14.38
N ASP A 283 -0.71 4.40 -15.20
CA ASP A 283 0.40 3.79 -15.94
C ASP A 283 0.45 4.22 -17.42
N LEU A 284 -0.37 5.19 -17.86
CA LEU A 284 -0.45 5.58 -19.29
C LEU A 284 0.91 5.94 -19.90
N GLY A 285 1.78 6.63 -19.15
CA GLY A 285 3.13 6.97 -19.63
C GLY A 285 4.03 5.74 -19.86
N PHE A 286 3.81 4.65 -19.11
CA PHE A 286 4.50 3.37 -19.26
C PHE A 286 3.89 2.53 -20.38
N ALA A 287 2.56 2.42 -20.44
CA ALA A 287 1.88 1.70 -21.53
C ALA A 287 2.17 2.34 -22.90
N THR A 288 2.18 3.67 -22.98
CA THR A 288 2.52 4.42 -24.20
C THR A 288 4.00 4.24 -24.58
N PHE A 289 4.91 4.12 -23.62
CA PHE A 289 6.31 3.79 -23.90
C PHE A 289 6.41 2.43 -24.60
N ILE A 290 5.72 1.41 -24.11
CA ILE A 290 5.76 0.08 -24.74
C ILE A 290 5.11 0.12 -26.12
N LEU A 291 3.89 0.64 -26.25
CA LEU A 291 3.17 0.74 -27.53
C LEU A 291 3.97 1.50 -28.59
N VAL A 292 4.50 2.69 -28.26
CA VAL A 292 5.11 3.59 -29.25
C VAL A 292 6.60 3.32 -29.43
N ALA A 293 7.37 3.22 -28.34
CA ALA A 293 8.83 3.18 -28.41
C ALA A 293 9.42 1.76 -28.47
N VAL A 294 8.62 0.72 -28.18
CA VAL A 294 9.06 -0.69 -28.29
C VAL A 294 8.32 -1.43 -29.41
N LEU A 295 6.99 -1.32 -29.48
CA LEU A 295 6.17 -1.98 -30.51
C LEU A 295 5.93 -1.16 -31.78
N GLY A 296 6.33 0.12 -31.81
CA GLY A 296 6.20 0.93 -33.01
C GLY A 296 4.76 1.23 -33.45
N VAL A 297 3.79 1.18 -32.54
CA VAL A 297 2.41 1.63 -32.81
C VAL A 297 2.40 3.14 -33.08
N ASP A 298 1.55 3.60 -34.01
CA ASP A 298 1.36 5.02 -34.30
C ASP A 298 0.77 5.74 -33.05
N PRO A 299 1.46 6.77 -32.51
CA PRO A 299 0.94 7.55 -31.38
C PRO A 299 -0.49 8.07 -31.53
N LYS A 300 -0.95 8.33 -32.76
CA LYS A 300 -2.33 8.77 -33.03
C LYS A 300 -3.35 7.70 -32.71
N GLN A 301 -3.06 6.44 -33.02
CA GLN A 301 -3.97 5.32 -32.73
C GLN A 301 -4.12 5.15 -31.21
N VAL A 302 -3.01 5.29 -30.47
CA VAL A 302 -3.02 5.27 -29.00
C VAL A 302 -3.80 6.47 -28.44
N GLU A 303 -3.57 7.68 -28.95
CA GLU A 303 -4.30 8.90 -28.54
C GLU A 303 -5.81 8.79 -28.77
N GLU A 304 -6.23 8.33 -29.96
CA GLU A 304 -7.63 8.19 -30.33
C GLU A 304 -8.33 7.15 -29.45
N ARG A 305 -7.69 6.01 -29.21
CA ARG A 305 -8.26 4.90 -28.44
C ARG A 305 -8.37 5.21 -26.95
N VAL A 306 -7.29 5.67 -26.32
CA VAL A 306 -7.30 6.13 -24.91
C VAL A 306 -8.23 7.34 -24.74
N GLY A 307 -8.30 8.23 -25.75
CA GLY A 307 -9.18 9.39 -25.77
C GLY A 307 -10.67 9.06 -25.73
N GLN A 308 -11.09 7.96 -26.36
CA GLN A 308 -12.48 7.48 -26.31
C GLN A 308 -12.89 7.07 -24.89
N ILE A 309 -12.03 6.32 -24.18
CA ILE A 309 -12.32 5.81 -22.84
C ILE A 309 -12.24 6.91 -21.77
N TYR A 310 -11.21 7.75 -21.80
CA TYR A 310 -10.99 8.76 -20.75
C TYR A 310 -11.92 9.98 -20.92
N GLY A 311 -12.47 10.16 -22.13
CA GLY A 311 -13.49 11.14 -22.47
C GLY A 311 -13.09 12.60 -22.27
N VAL A 312 -14.12 13.47 -22.29
CA VAL A 312 -13.98 14.94 -22.29
C VAL A 312 -13.22 15.49 -21.05
N ARG A 313 -13.16 14.72 -19.95
CA ARG A 313 -12.50 15.13 -18.70
C ARG A 313 -10.98 15.21 -18.80
N HIS A 314 -10.37 14.46 -19.72
CA HIS A 314 -8.91 14.36 -19.83
C HIS A 314 -8.38 14.69 -21.22
N THR A 315 -9.23 15.03 -22.19
CA THR A 315 -8.84 15.32 -23.58
C THR A 315 -7.72 16.35 -23.71
N LYS A 316 -7.72 17.42 -22.87
CA LYS A 316 -6.63 18.40 -22.87
C LYS A 316 -5.30 17.78 -22.38
N ALA A 317 -5.34 17.02 -21.29
CA ALA A 317 -4.17 16.34 -20.73
C ALA A 317 -3.59 15.33 -21.73
N LEU A 318 -4.45 14.49 -22.31
CA LEU A 318 -4.07 13.51 -23.31
C LEU A 318 -3.43 14.19 -24.52
N LYS A 319 -4.03 15.25 -25.06
CA LYS A 319 -3.47 15.99 -26.20
C LYS A 319 -2.11 16.61 -25.89
N GLU A 320 -1.94 17.21 -24.71
CA GLU A 320 -0.64 17.76 -24.28
C GLU A 320 0.43 16.67 -24.13
N PHE A 321 0.07 15.50 -23.58
CA PHE A 321 0.97 14.34 -23.48
C PHE A 321 1.31 13.76 -24.87
N PHE A 322 0.31 13.46 -25.69
CA PHE A 322 0.51 12.85 -27.01
C PHE A 322 1.17 13.78 -28.02
N ASN A 323 1.06 15.10 -27.88
CA ASN A 323 1.91 16.02 -28.65
C ASN A 323 3.40 15.72 -28.40
N VAL A 324 3.82 15.58 -27.14
CA VAL A 324 5.21 15.23 -26.79
C VAL A 324 5.61 13.85 -27.32
N VAL A 325 4.70 12.88 -27.30
CA VAL A 325 4.94 11.54 -27.85
C VAL A 325 5.14 11.60 -29.38
N LYS A 326 4.26 12.32 -30.11
CA LYS A 326 4.33 12.52 -31.57
C LYS A 326 5.57 13.32 -32.01
N ASP A 327 6.00 14.30 -31.21
CA ASP A 327 7.22 15.07 -31.47
C ASP A 327 8.49 14.20 -31.35
N MET A 328 8.46 13.17 -30.50
CA MET A 328 9.56 12.20 -30.34
C MET A 328 9.49 11.03 -31.35
N PHE A 329 8.28 10.59 -31.70
CA PHE A 329 8.03 9.45 -32.59
C PHE A 329 7.05 9.85 -33.72
N PRO A 330 7.52 10.61 -34.73
CA PRO A 330 6.64 11.14 -35.79
C PRO A 330 6.17 10.07 -36.78
N THR A 331 6.91 8.96 -36.90
CA THR A 331 6.62 7.81 -37.76
C THR A 331 7.21 6.56 -37.12
N ASN A 332 6.40 5.51 -36.98
CA ASN A 332 6.85 4.19 -36.55
C ASN A 332 6.37 3.10 -37.53
N THR A 333 7.02 1.94 -37.48
CA THR A 333 6.55 0.70 -38.10
C THR A 333 6.13 -0.24 -36.99
N GLU A 334 4.86 -0.66 -37.01
CA GLU A 334 4.29 -1.55 -36.00
C GLU A 334 4.88 -2.96 -36.10
N ASP A 335 5.39 -3.47 -34.97
CA ASP A 335 5.76 -4.88 -34.82
C ASP A 335 4.52 -5.68 -34.40
N ARG A 336 4.19 -6.68 -35.21
CA ARG A 336 3.02 -7.57 -35.04
C ARG A 336 3.39 -9.00 -34.70
N ARG A 337 4.65 -9.24 -34.32
CA ARG A 337 5.05 -10.54 -33.76
C ARG A 337 4.30 -10.76 -32.43
N PRO A 338 3.94 -12.01 -32.08
CA PRO A 338 3.45 -12.33 -30.74
C PRO A 338 4.48 -11.89 -29.70
N VAL A 339 4.03 -11.25 -28.64
CA VAL A 339 4.91 -10.64 -27.64
C VAL A 339 4.96 -11.47 -26.37
N VAL A 340 6.09 -11.41 -25.69
CA VAL A 340 6.27 -11.87 -24.33
C VAL A 340 6.38 -10.70 -23.38
N TRP A 341 5.71 -10.78 -22.23
CA TRP A 341 5.81 -9.77 -21.18
C TRP A 341 6.40 -10.38 -19.91
N PRO A 342 7.68 -10.08 -19.58
CA PRO A 342 8.36 -10.67 -18.43
C PRO A 342 7.94 -10.04 -17.08
N TYR A 343 7.81 -10.91 -16.07
CA TYR A 343 7.75 -10.59 -14.65
C TYR A 343 8.91 -11.29 -13.93
N ALA A 344 9.94 -10.54 -13.52
CA ALA A 344 11.02 -11.07 -12.70
C ALA A 344 10.65 -11.00 -11.20
N GLY A 345 10.98 -12.03 -10.43
CA GLY A 345 10.79 -12.02 -8.97
C GLY A 345 11.37 -13.20 -8.20
N THR A 346 11.34 -13.13 -6.87
CA THR A 346 11.91 -14.13 -5.94
C THR A 346 10.86 -14.89 -5.13
N SER A 347 11.13 -16.10 -4.65
CA SER A 347 10.22 -16.78 -3.72
C SER A 347 10.94 -17.81 -2.84
N ILE A 348 10.53 -17.87 -1.57
CA ILE A 348 10.81 -19.00 -0.66
C ILE A 348 9.72 -20.07 -0.66
N ALA A 349 8.64 -19.89 -1.44
CA ALA A 349 7.49 -20.79 -1.44
C ALA A 349 7.74 -22.13 -2.19
N GLY A 350 8.99 -22.39 -2.59
CA GLY A 350 9.48 -23.70 -3.06
C GLY A 350 9.21 -24.04 -4.53
N ASN A 351 8.15 -23.51 -5.14
CA ASN A 351 7.80 -23.82 -6.54
C ASN A 351 7.18 -22.61 -7.28
N PRO A 352 7.18 -22.61 -8.62
CA PRO A 352 6.54 -21.58 -9.44
C PRO A 352 5.04 -21.35 -9.14
N LEU A 353 4.24 -22.40 -8.88
CA LEU A 353 2.79 -22.29 -8.59
C LEU A 353 2.50 -21.47 -7.33
N SER A 354 3.18 -21.77 -6.22
CA SER A 354 2.99 -21.06 -4.96
C SER A 354 3.47 -19.60 -5.07
N ARG A 355 4.49 -19.31 -5.90
CA ARG A 355 4.82 -17.93 -6.26
C ARG A 355 3.70 -17.28 -7.10
N CYS A 356 2.98 -18.00 -7.96
CA CYS A 356 1.82 -17.45 -8.70
C CYS A 356 0.74 -16.97 -7.71
N GLN A 357 0.36 -17.82 -6.76
CA GLN A 357 -0.61 -17.49 -5.70
C GLN A 357 -0.17 -16.30 -4.83
N ASN A 358 1.13 -16.15 -4.57
CA ASN A 358 1.68 -15.01 -3.82
C ASN A 358 1.64 -13.68 -4.60
N ASP A 359 1.49 -13.70 -5.92
CA ASP A 359 1.43 -12.47 -6.73
C ASP A 359 0.00 -12.03 -7.04
N THR A 360 -0.97 -12.96 -7.08
CA THR A 360 -2.39 -12.63 -7.28
C THR A 360 -3.00 -11.92 -6.07
N THR A 361 -2.60 -12.32 -4.87
CA THR A 361 -3.06 -11.75 -3.58
C THR A 361 -2.59 -10.32 -3.30
N SER A 362 -1.76 -9.72 -4.18
CA SER A 362 -1.28 -8.34 -4.00
C SER A 362 -2.06 -7.35 -4.87
N LEU A 363 -3.00 -6.64 -4.25
CA LEU A 363 -3.71 -5.52 -4.89
C LEU A 363 -2.74 -4.48 -5.47
N HIS A 364 -3.12 -3.92 -6.63
CA HIS A 364 -2.49 -2.78 -7.33
C HIS A 364 -1.06 -2.97 -7.89
N ARG A 365 -0.62 -4.20 -8.21
CA ARG A 365 0.60 -4.42 -9.02
C ARG A 365 0.30 -4.40 -10.53
N ARG A 366 1.28 -4.03 -11.36
CA ARG A 366 1.14 -4.08 -12.84
C ARG A 366 0.70 -5.47 -13.33
N ILE A 367 1.31 -6.54 -12.83
CA ILE A 367 0.90 -7.93 -13.16
C ILE A 367 -0.61 -8.17 -12.94
N VAL A 368 -1.17 -7.77 -11.80
CA VAL A 368 -2.61 -7.91 -11.50
C VAL A 368 -3.46 -7.01 -12.41
N ASN A 369 -3.01 -5.79 -12.68
CA ASN A 369 -3.68 -4.87 -13.58
C ASN A 369 -3.69 -5.37 -15.05
N VAL A 370 -2.70 -6.17 -15.44
CA VAL A 370 -2.57 -6.77 -16.77
C VAL A 370 -3.44 -8.01 -16.92
N ILE A 371 -3.48 -8.89 -15.91
CA ILE A 371 -4.42 -10.02 -15.84
C ILE A 371 -5.87 -9.50 -15.92
N LYS A 372 -6.20 -8.43 -15.18
CA LYS A 372 -7.51 -7.74 -15.25
C LYS A 372 -7.74 -6.98 -16.56
N ALA A 373 -6.68 -6.66 -17.30
CA ALA A 373 -6.80 -6.01 -18.60
C ALA A 373 -7.18 -7.00 -19.69
N ASN A 374 -6.54 -8.17 -19.71
CA ASN A 374 -6.53 -9.14 -20.81
C ASN A 374 -7.01 -10.52 -20.35
N THR A 375 -8.06 -10.56 -19.50
CA THR A 375 -8.59 -11.80 -18.92
C THR A 375 -9.14 -12.74 -19.99
N GLY A 376 -8.64 -13.97 -20.02
CA GLY A 376 -8.93 -14.98 -21.03
C GLY A 376 -8.00 -14.94 -22.26
N GLU A 377 -6.97 -14.09 -22.24
CA GLU A 377 -6.12 -13.81 -23.42
C GLU A 377 -4.61 -13.96 -23.14
N ILE A 378 -4.20 -14.35 -21.92
CA ILE A 378 -2.78 -14.51 -21.57
C ILE A 378 -2.45 -15.98 -21.32
N THR A 379 -1.44 -16.51 -22.03
CA THR A 379 -0.82 -17.79 -21.64
C THR A 379 0.37 -17.52 -20.72
N TRP A 380 0.34 -18.03 -19.49
CA TRP A 380 1.41 -17.83 -18.50
C TRP A 380 2.38 -19.00 -18.45
N TYR A 381 3.68 -18.71 -18.63
CA TYR A 381 4.78 -19.65 -18.43
C TYR A 381 5.54 -19.29 -17.15
N PRO A 382 5.45 -20.09 -16.08
CA PRO A 382 6.12 -19.84 -14.81
C PRO A 382 7.48 -20.55 -14.78
N LEU A 383 8.56 -19.80 -15.02
CA LEU A 383 9.90 -20.34 -15.26
C LEU A 383 10.83 -20.04 -14.09
N ARG A 384 11.42 -21.08 -13.48
CA ARG A 384 12.47 -20.95 -12.45
C ARG A 384 13.83 -20.86 -13.11
N ILE A 385 14.73 -20.04 -12.60
CA ILE A 385 16.12 -19.98 -13.06
C ILE A 385 16.91 -21.12 -12.40
N SER A 386 17.39 -22.09 -13.18
CA SER A 386 17.89 -23.39 -12.70
C SER A 386 19.03 -23.28 -11.69
N ASN A 387 20.02 -22.45 -12.01
CA ASN A 387 21.27 -22.32 -11.25
C ASN A 387 21.22 -21.21 -10.20
N LEU A 388 20.05 -20.63 -9.96
CA LEU A 388 19.86 -19.46 -9.11
C LEU A 388 18.85 -19.76 -7.99
N SER A 389 19.36 -20.48 -6.99
CA SER A 389 18.67 -20.88 -5.76
C SER A 389 19.63 -20.65 -4.60
N ILE A 390 19.18 -19.95 -3.56
CA ILE A 390 20.03 -19.50 -2.45
C ILE A 390 19.35 -19.89 -1.13
N PRO A 391 19.99 -20.74 -0.30
CA PRO A 391 19.43 -21.14 0.99
C PRO A 391 19.28 -19.91 1.90
N VAL A 392 18.22 -19.92 2.69
CA VAL A 392 17.88 -18.92 3.71
C VAL A 392 17.39 -19.65 4.95
N ALA A 393 17.85 -19.26 6.14
CA ALA A 393 17.46 -19.92 7.38
C ALA A 393 15.97 -19.76 7.70
N ASN A 394 15.35 -18.66 7.23
CA ASN A 394 13.98 -18.27 7.56
C ASN A 394 13.45 -17.16 6.64
N THR A 395 12.17 -16.81 6.79
CA THR A 395 11.51 -15.69 6.07
C THR A 395 12.16 -14.33 6.37
N LEU A 396 12.81 -14.19 7.54
CA LEU A 396 13.53 -13.00 7.92
C LEU A 396 14.77 -12.79 7.05
N GLU A 397 15.63 -13.81 6.92
CA GLU A 397 16.82 -13.73 6.08
C GLU A 397 16.44 -13.44 4.62
N TYR A 398 15.39 -14.09 4.11
CA TYR A 398 14.84 -13.78 2.78
C TYR A 398 14.50 -12.29 2.59
N ARG A 399 13.99 -11.60 3.63
CA ARG A 399 13.65 -10.17 3.60
C ARG A 399 14.82 -9.24 3.92
N THR A 400 15.88 -9.73 4.54
CA THR A 400 17.03 -8.93 5.05
C THR A 400 18.34 -9.18 4.31
N ASN A 401 18.40 -10.18 3.44
CA ASN A 401 19.58 -10.49 2.65
C ASN A 401 19.64 -9.63 1.38
N ARG A 402 20.47 -8.57 1.44
CA ARG A 402 20.71 -7.63 0.32
C ARG A 402 21.01 -8.33 -1.00
N MET A 403 21.79 -9.42 -1.01
CA MET A 403 22.19 -10.12 -2.24
C MET A 403 20.96 -10.65 -2.99
N LEU A 404 19.92 -11.12 -2.28
CA LEU A 404 18.69 -11.60 -2.92
C LEU A 404 17.97 -10.46 -3.64
N GLY A 405 17.89 -9.30 -2.98
CA GLY A 405 17.34 -8.08 -3.57
C GLY A 405 18.15 -7.56 -4.75
N ASP A 406 19.48 -7.50 -4.66
CA ASP A 406 20.32 -7.05 -5.76
C ASP A 406 20.27 -8.00 -6.98
N ILE A 407 20.16 -9.33 -6.78
CA ILE A 407 19.91 -10.29 -7.85
C ILE A 407 18.53 -10.04 -8.48
N GLU A 408 17.45 -9.93 -7.69
CA GLU A 408 16.10 -9.62 -8.21
C GLU A 408 16.09 -8.30 -9.00
N GLY A 409 16.83 -7.30 -8.52
CA GLY A 409 17.07 -6.05 -9.23
C GLY A 409 17.70 -6.29 -10.59
N CYS A 410 18.82 -7.00 -10.67
CA CYS A 410 19.51 -7.28 -11.93
C CYS A 410 18.64 -8.03 -12.95
N LEU A 411 17.76 -8.95 -12.49
CA LEU A 411 16.79 -9.63 -13.37
C LEU A 411 15.73 -8.66 -13.92
N ILE A 412 15.22 -7.75 -13.08
CA ILE A 412 14.29 -6.70 -13.51
C ILE A 412 14.99 -5.75 -14.50
N ASP A 413 16.26 -5.41 -14.27
CA ASP A 413 17.05 -4.50 -15.09
C ASP A 413 17.29 -5.04 -16.50
N ALA A 414 17.54 -6.35 -16.62
CA ALA A 414 17.67 -7.04 -17.91
C ALA A 414 16.40 -6.91 -18.78
N THR A 415 15.22 -6.71 -18.18
CA THR A 415 13.99 -6.43 -18.93
C THR A 415 13.89 -5.02 -19.51
N CYS A 416 14.90 -4.14 -19.34
CA CYS A 416 14.90 -2.78 -19.91
C CYS A 416 13.63 -1.98 -19.55
N GLN A 417 13.26 -1.97 -18.26
CA GLN A 417 12.07 -1.31 -17.70
C GLN A 417 10.70 -1.85 -18.14
N ILE A 418 10.60 -2.83 -19.05
CA ILE A 418 9.29 -3.37 -19.44
C ILE A 418 8.70 -4.33 -18.38
N SER A 419 9.44 -4.71 -17.34
CA SER A 419 8.95 -5.66 -16.32
C SER A 419 7.55 -5.34 -15.78
N LEU A 420 6.74 -6.38 -15.68
CA LEU A 420 5.50 -6.41 -14.89
C LEU A 420 5.77 -6.24 -13.38
N ASN A 421 7.01 -6.41 -12.92
CA ASN A 421 7.41 -6.09 -11.56
C ASN A 421 7.89 -4.63 -11.50
N SER A 422 7.02 -3.74 -11.01
CA SER A 422 7.35 -2.32 -10.79
C SER A 422 8.17 -2.07 -9.51
N ALA A 423 8.41 -3.09 -8.69
CA ALA A 423 9.19 -3.00 -7.45
C ALA A 423 10.57 -3.63 -7.67
N ARG A 424 11.52 -2.79 -8.11
CA ARG A 424 12.90 -3.19 -8.38
C ARG A 424 13.65 -3.58 -7.09
N GLY A 425 14.26 -4.75 -7.08
CA GLY A 425 15.24 -5.13 -6.06
C GLY A 425 14.70 -5.78 -4.78
N GLY A 426 13.48 -6.33 -4.81
CA GLY A 426 12.94 -7.08 -3.67
C GLY A 426 12.78 -6.25 -2.39
N TRP A 427 13.07 -6.86 -1.23
CA TRP A 427 12.71 -6.32 0.08
C TRP A 427 13.65 -5.25 0.66
N ILE A 428 14.81 -4.97 0.04
CA ILE A 428 15.76 -3.92 0.47
C ILE A 428 16.11 -3.03 -0.73
N PRO A 429 15.60 -1.79 -0.81
CA PRO A 429 16.03 -0.87 -1.84
C PRO A 429 17.38 -0.25 -1.44
N ASN A 430 18.40 -0.48 -2.25
CA ASN A 430 19.70 0.17 -2.15
C ASN A 430 19.65 1.64 -2.60
N PHE A 431 18.67 2.41 -2.13
CA PHE A 431 18.48 3.81 -2.50
C PHE A 431 19.67 4.67 -2.08
N LEU A 432 20.09 5.55 -2.99
CA LEU A 432 21.21 6.45 -2.90
C LEU A 432 20.80 7.82 -3.46
N PRO A 433 20.18 8.70 -2.65
CA PRO A 433 19.70 9.97 -3.14
C PRO A 433 20.87 10.87 -3.60
N PRO A 434 20.62 11.78 -4.56
CA PRO A 434 21.63 12.72 -5.06
C PRO A 434 22.41 13.43 -3.95
N VAL A 435 23.71 13.60 -4.16
CA VAL A 435 24.64 14.25 -3.20
C VAL A 435 24.16 15.65 -2.78
N SER A 436 23.49 16.38 -3.67
CA SER A 436 22.85 17.67 -3.37
C SER A 436 21.73 17.56 -2.33
N ILE A 437 20.90 16.51 -2.39
CA ILE A 437 19.84 16.24 -1.42
C ILE A 437 20.47 15.80 -0.10
N LEU A 438 21.41 14.86 -0.11
CA LEU A 438 22.15 14.43 1.10
C LEU A 438 22.81 15.61 1.81
N LYS A 439 23.51 16.48 1.07
CA LYS A 439 24.12 17.71 1.61
C LYS A 439 23.09 18.69 2.18
N THR A 440 21.94 18.84 1.52
CA THR A 440 20.86 19.71 2.02
C THR A 440 20.29 19.18 3.33
N CYS A 441 20.01 17.88 3.42
CA CYS A 441 19.54 17.24 4.65
C CYS A 441 20.60 17.29 5.78
N ALA A 442 21.86 17.03 5.48
CA ALA A 442 22.96 17.13 6.45
C ALA A 442 23.13 18.56 6.98
N ASN A 443 23.07 19.57 6.10
CA ASN A 443 23.10 20.98 6.50
C ASN A 443 21.88 21.36 7.36
N ALA A 444 20.68 20.90 7.01
CA ALA A 444 19.47 21.17 7.80
C ALA A 444 19.56 20.55 9.21
N LEU A 445 20.06 19.31 9.32
CA LEU A 445 20.35 18.66 10.60
C LEU A 445 21.43 19.40 11.40
N GLN A 446 22.48 19.91 10.74
CA GLN A 446 23.52 20.69 11.40
C GLN A 446 22.99 22.05 11.92
N LEU A 447 22.14 22.72 11.14
CA LEU A 447 21.51 24.00 11.50
C LEU A 447 20.48 23.88 12.62
N ALA A 448 19.80 22.74 12.72
CA ALA A 448 18.98 22.40 13.89
C ALA A 448 19.81 22.17 15.18
N GLY A 449 21.14 22.18 15.05
CA GLY A 449 22.09 21.77 16.07
C GLY A 449 22.34 20.27 16.07
N SER A 450 23.51 19.85 16.56
CA SER A 450 23.64 18.46 17.03
C SER A 450 22.48 18.17 17.99
N PRO A 451 21.84 16.98 17.93
CA PRO A 451 20.93 16.56 18.98
C PRO A 451 21.72 16.48 20.28
N SER A 452 21.71 17.57 21.03
CA SER A 452 22.30 17.62 22.36
C SER A 452 21.57 16.57 23.19
N PRO A 453 22.26 15.77 24.02
CA PRO A 453 21.63 14.82 24.94
C PRO A 453 20.91 15.54 26.11
N ILE A 454 20.34 16.72 25.84
CA ILE A 454 19.33 17.36 26.65
C ILE A 454 18.03 16.63 26.33
N TYR A 455 17.91 15.43 26.93
CA TYR A 455 16.68 14.67 27.04
C TYR A 455 15.70 15.42 27.95
N ASN A 456 15.21 16.57 27.48
CA ASN A 456 14.07 17.22 28.09
C ASN A 456 12.85 16.37 27.73
N GLU A 457 12.49 15.46 28.63
CA GLU A 457 11.18 14.83 28.66
C GLU A 457 10.12 15.93 28.81
N ASP A 458 9.67 16.49 27.69
CA ASP A 458 8.46 17.30 27.64
C ASP A 458 7.27 16.36 27.84
N SER A 459 7.05 15.98 29.10
CA SER A 459 6.01 15.03 29.52
C SER A 459 4.62 15.48 29.09
N VAL A 460 4.39 16.79 28.91
CA VAL A 460 3.15 17.36 28.39
C VAL A 460 3.02 17.08 26.89
N LEU A 461 4.07 17.29 26.10
CA LEU A 461 4.09 16.96 24.67
C LEU A 461 4.01 15.44 24.44
N THR A 462 4.78 14.63 25.17
CA THR A 462 4.72 13.16 25.13
C THR A 462 3.32 12.66 25.47
N SER A 463 2.70 13.14 26.55
CA SER A 463 1.33 12.74 26.92
C SER A 463 0.31 13.11 25.84
N LYS A 464 0.41 14.31 25.23
CA LYS A 464 -0.46 14.73 24.12
C LYS A 464 -0.31 13.82 22.90
N LEU A 465 0.93 13.51 22.50
CA LEU A 465 1.20 12.65 21.35
C LEU A 465 0.73 11.21 21.58
N ARG A 466 0.92 10.65 22.78
CA ARG A 466 0.36 9.33 23.14
C ARG A 466 -1.17 9.33 23.10
N ALA A 467 -1.80 10.38 23.65
CA ALA A 467 -3.26 10.54 23.62
C ALA A 467 -3.83 10.63 22.19
N HIS A 468 -3.10 11.19 21.22
CA HIS A 468 -3.54 11.19 19.83
C HIS A 468 -3.70 9.77 19.25
N VAL A 469 -2.86 8.82 19.65
CA VAL A 469 -2.97 7.42 19.23
C VAL A 469 -4.19 6.76 19.88
N ASP A 470 -4.43 7.03 21.17
CA ASP A 470 -5.62 6.53 21.88
C ASP A 470 -6.94 7.10 21.32
N ASP A 471 -6.98 8.39 21.02
CA ASP A 471 -8.10 9.04 20.31
C ASP A 471 -8.34 8.37 18.95
N SER A 472 -7.28 8.07 18.20
CA SER A 472 -7.35 7.41 16.90
C SER A 472 -7.94 6.00 17.02
N VAL A 473 -7.44 5.18 17.94
CA VAL A 473 -7.99 3.84 18.21
C VAL A 473 -9.45 3.90 18.63
N THR A 474 -9.79 4.82 19.52
CA THR A 474 -11.15 5.00 20.06
C THR A 474 -12.13 5.37 18.95
N PHE A 475 -11.75 6.34 18.10
CA PHE A 475 -12.56 6.76 16.96
C PHE A 475 -12.78 5.61 15.95
N LEU A 476 -11.70 4.92 15.56
CA LEU A 476 -11.76 3.86 14.54
C LEU A 476 -12.55 2.64 15.04
N ARG A 477 -12.38 2.23 16.31
CA ARG A 477 -13.18 1.15 16.94
C ARG A 477 -14.69 1.41 16.88
N GLY A 478 -15.12 2.67 17.01
CA GLY A 478 -16.53 3.05 16.96
C GLY A 478 -17.11 3.26 15.55
N LYS A 479 -16.29 3.10 14.49
CA LYS A 479 -16.68 3.43 13.10
C LYS A 479 -16.26 2.41 12.05
N ILE A 480 -15.40 1.45 12.38
CA ILE A 480 -14.87 0.48 11.43
C ILE A 480 -14.93 -0.92 12.06
N ALA A 481 -15.62 -1.83 11.39
CA ALA A 481 -15.49 -3.26 11.62
C ALA A 481 -14.13 -3.75 11.08
N SER A 482 -13.03 -3.33 11.72
CA SER A 482 -11.67 -3.77 11.40
C SER A 482 -11.12 -4.70 12.46
N ARG A 483 -10.18 -5.54 12.04
CA ARG A 483 -9.29 -6.30 12.94
C ARG A 483 -8.72 -5.37 14.02
N ARG A 484 -8.70 -5.84 15.27
CA ARG A 484 -8.12 -5.07 16.40
C ARG A 484 -6.60 -5.20 16.37
N ILE A 485 -5.90 -4.07 16.49
CA ILE A 485 -4.45 -4.05 16.69
C ILE A 485 -4.07 -4.74 18.01
N ASN A 486 -2.96 -5.48 18.01
CA ASN A 486 -2.42 -6.11 19.21
C ASN A 486 -2.03 -5.02 20.25
N PRO A 487 -2.35 -5.18 21.55
CA PRO A 487 -1.96 -4.21 22.59
C PRO A 487 -0.46 -3.89 22.62
N HIS A 488 0.41 -4.87 22.35
CA HIS A 488 1.86 -4.67 22.28
C HIS A 488 2.27 -3.78 21.10
N ALA A 489 1.64 -3.98 19.94
CA ALA A 489 1.85 -3.19 18.73
C ALA A 489 1.36 -1.75 18.89
N LEU A 490 0.18 -1.58 19.50
CA LEU A 490 -0.37 -0.27 19.86
C LEU A 490 0.54 0.48 20.83
N GLU A 491 1.07 -0.20 21.84
CA GLU A 491 2.04 0.39 22.76
C GLU A 491 3.36 0.73 22.04
N SER A 492 3.90 -0.16 21.20
CA SER A 492 5.04 0.12 20.32
C SER A 492 4.82 1.40 19.51
N ALA A 493 3.69 1.55 18.83
CA ALA A 493 3.34 2.74 18.06
C ALA A 493 3.33 4.03 18.92
N LYS A 494 2.77 3.98 20.14
CA LYS A 494 2.82 5.12 21.09
C LYS A 494 4.26 5.47 21.47
N LYS A 495 5.06 4.48 21.84
CA LYS A 495 6.46 4.69 22.24
C LYS A 495 7.24 5.33 21.08
N ASN A 496 7.17 4.74 19.89
CA ASN A 496 7.86 5.22 18.69
C ASN A 496 7.47 6.66 18.32
N LEU A 497 6.24 7.10 18.63
CA LEU A 497 5.79 8.46 18.41
C LEU A 497 6.27 9.47 19.46
N ALA A 498 6.37 9.08 20.74
CA ALA A 498 6.29 10.06 21.83
C ALA A 498 7.34 9.96 22.94
N ASP A 499 8.00 8.82 23.15
CA ASP A 499 8.71 8.59 24.42
C ASP A 499 10.09 9.25 24.51
N VAL A 500 10.78 9.43 23.36
CA VAL A 500 12.02 10.22 23.30
C VAL A 500 11.93 11.18 22.12
N LEU A 501 11.80 12.46 22.45
CA LEU A 501 11.63 13.55 21.52
C LEU A 501 12.91 14.42 21.50
N PRO A 502 13.71 14.40 20.43
CA PRO A 502 14.83 15.33 20.30
C PRO A 502 14.25 16.73 20.03
N ILE A 503 14.20 17.57 21.06
CA ILE A 503 13.56 18.90 21.04
C ILE A 503 14.60 20.02 21.09
N VAL A 504 14.42 21.03 20.25
CA VAL A 504 15.14 22.32 20.30
C VAL A 504 14.10 23.43 20.32
N ASN A 505 14.19 24.33 21.30
CA ASN A 505 13.28 25.48 21.46
C ASN A 505 11.78 25.13 21.46
N GLY A 506 11.40 23.94 21.98
CA GLY A 506 10.01 23.47 22.00
C GLY A 506 9.49 22.89 20.67
N SER A 507 10.37 22.69 19.69
CA SER A 507 10.07 22.01 18.42
C SER A 507 10.87 20.70 18.31
N VAL A 508 10.24 19.65 17.80
CA VAL A 508 10.93 18.39 17.46
C VAL A 508 11.91 18.62 16.30
N ILE A 509 13.16 18.15 16.41
CA ILE A 509 14.19 18.33 15.37
C ILE A 509 13.83 17.56 14.09
N LYS A 510 13.56 16.26 14.20
CA LYS A 510 13.21 15.36 13.10
C LYS A 510 12.00 14.52 13.47
N MET A 511 11.09 14.33 12.52
CA MET A 511 10.01 13.35 12.60
C MET A 511 9.96 12.51 11.32
N THR A 512 9.89 11.18 11.45
CA THR A 512 9.66 10.27 10.32
C THR A 512 8.15 10.00 10.18
N VAL A 513 7.63 9.98 8.96
CA VAL A 513 6.25 9.57 8.65
C VAL A 513 6.30 8.38 7.68
N ALA A 514 6.03 7.20 8.22
CA ALA A 514 5.80 5.98 7.46
C ALA A 514 4.34 5.93 6.96
N LYS A 515 4.08 5.06 5.98
CA LYS A 515 2.71 4.71 5.59
C LYS A 515 2.31 3.29 6.05
N ASP A 516 3.23 2.34 6.09
CA ASP A 516 2.92 0.91 6.26
C ASP A 516 3.28 0.40 7.67
N ILE A 517 2.28 -0.09 8.41
CA ILE A 517 2.50 -1.06 9.49
C ILE A 517 2.48 -2.45 8.88
N THR A 518 3.44 -3.32 9.23
CA THR A 518 3.40 -4.70 8.74
C THR A 518 2.27 -5.47 9.40
N ALA A 519 1.72 -6.49 8.72
CA ALA A 519 0.68 -7.34 9.32
C ALA A 519 1.23 -8.08 10.56
N GLU A 520 2.53 -8.39 10.56
CA GLU A 520 3.25 -8.98 11.67
C GLU A 520 3.39 -8.02 12.87
N ASP A 521 3.71 -6.74 12.66
CA ASP A 521 3.77 -5.74 13.73
C ASP A 521 2.36 -5.44 14.26
N PHE A 522 1.37 -5.22 13.37
CA PHE A 522 -0.03 -5.02 13.76
C PHE A 522 -0.59 -6.18 14.63
N ASP A 523 -0.19 -7.41 14.33
CA ASP A 523 -0.55 -8.62 15.07
C ASP A 523 0.33 -8.87 16.31
N GLY A 524 1.40 -8.10 16.51
CA GLY A 524 2.36 -8.26 17.62
C GLY A 524 3.24 -9.51 17.51
N ARG A 525 3.55 -9.96 16.29
CA ARG A 525 4.42 -11.12 16.00
C ARG A 525 5.91 -10.75 15.89
N VAL A 526 6.24 -9.46 15.81
CA VAL A 526 7.62 -8.93 15.84
C VAL A 526 7.81 -8.05 17.08
N GLY A 527 9.05 -7.88 17.54
CA GLY A 527 9.35 -7.21 18.81
C GLY A 527 9.19 -5.69 18.79
N ARG A 528 9.38 -5.03 17.64
CA ARG A 528 9.16 -3.58 17.37
C ARG A 528 9.14 -3.25 15.88
N ILE A 529 8.69 -2.04 15.57
CA ILE A 529 8.74 -1.39 14.25
C ILE A 529 10.16 -1.24 13.63
N ARG A 530 11.24 -1.32 14.42
CA ARG A 530 12.65 -1.36 13.95
C ARG A 530 13.49 -2.44 14.65
N ASP A 531 12.82 -3.51 15.05
CA ASP A 531 13.44 -4.82 15.27
C ASP A 531 14.18 -5.24 13.99
N ALA A 532 15.23 -6.06 14.06
CA ALA A 532 15.89 -6.58 12.86
C ALA A 532 14.89 -7.34 11.95
N THR A 533 13.77 -7.80 12.51
CA THR A 533 12.65 -8.46 11.84
C THR A 533 11.58 -7.55 11.25
N ALA A 534 11.69 -6.23 11.41
CA ALA A 534 10.73 -5.27 10.86
C ALA A 534 10.80 -5.15 9.33
N GLY A 535 9.68 -4.75 8.72
CA GLY A 535 9.51 -4.74 7.26
C GLY A 535 10.26 -3.63 6.50
N HIS A 536 10.30 -3.81 5.18
CA HIS A 536 10.95 -2.97 4.16
C HIS A 536 11.02 -1.46 4.49
N ALA A 537 9.91 -0.82 4.89
CA ALA A 537 9.83 0.64 5.05
C ALA A 537 10.85 1.21 6.07
N PHE A 538 11.23 0.43 7.08
CA PHE A 538 12.14 0.86 8.15
C PHE A 538 13.60 0.63 7.79
N GLN A 539 13.88 -0.37 6.96
CA GLN A 539 15.21 -0.60 6.37
C GLN A 539 15.62 0.55 5.44
N VAL A 540 14.67 1.20 4.76
CA VAL A 540 14.92 2.42 3.98
C VAL A 540 15.33 3.61 4.87
N ASP A 541 14.67 3.81 6.02
CA ASP A 541 15.04 4.84 7.01
C ASP A 541 16.45 4.56 7.58
N HIS A 542 16.78 3.30 7.85
CA HIS A 542 18.14 2.88 8.25
C HIS A 542 19.17 3.24 7.17
N ARG A 543 18.95 2.81 5.93
CA ARG A 543 19.84 3.08 4.79
C ARG A 543 20.09 4.57 4.62
N ILE A 544 19.04 5.40 4.67
CA ILE A 544 19.19 6.84 4.46
C ILE A 544 19.79 7.53 5.70
N ARG A 545 19.58 7.01 6.91
CA ARG A 545 20.35 7.47 8.09
C ARG A 545 21.84 7.18 7.92
N ARG A 546 22.26 6.02 7.39
CA ARG A 546 23.68 5.69 7.12
C ARG A 546 24.34 6.71 6.18
N LEU A 547 23.60 7.17 5.18
CA LEU A 547 24.07 8.12 4.18
C LEU A 547 24.16 9.57 4.71
N LEU A 548 23.38 9.91 5.75
CA LEU A 548 23.44 11.20 6.44
C LEU A 548 24.42 11.21 7.62
N ASP A 549 24.62 10.06 8.26
CA ASP A 549 25.50 9.86 9.41
C ASP A 549 26.15 8.46 9.35
N PRO A 550 27.37 8.35 8.80
CA PRO A 550 28.08 7.08 8.68
C PRO A 550 28.45 6.40 10.01
N LYS A 551 28.23 7.06 11.17
CA LYS A 551 28.49 6.50 12.50
C LYS A 551 27.25 5.89 13.15
N ALA A 552 26.08 5.98 12.52
CA ALA A 552 24.87 5.36 13.04
C ALA A 552 25.02 3.83 13.03
N ILE A 553 24.70 3.20 14.17
CA ILE A 553 24.54 1.74 14.28
C ILE A 553 23.15 1.41 13.74
N LEU A 554 23.08 0.51 12.74
CA LEU A 554 21.90 0.36 11.87
C LEU A 554 21.59 -1.11 11.50
N GLU A 555 22.36 -2.05 12.03
CA GLU A 555 22.25 -3.50 11.81
C GLU A 555 22.16 -4.16 13.19
N GLY A 556 21.31 -5.19 13.32
CA GLY A 556 20.93 -5.78 14.61
C GLY A 556 19.76 -5.06 15.30
N ASP A 557 19.32 -5.59 16.44
CA ASP A 557 18.17 -5.08 17.18
C ASP A 557 18.49 -3.76 17.88
N LEU A 558 17.87 -2.68 17.41
CA LEU A 558 17.98 -1.37 18.05
C LEU A 558 16.99 -1.26 19.22
N SER A 559 17.47 -0.78 20.37
CA SER A 559 16.59 -0.43 21.48
C SER A 559 15.71 0.77 21.10
N ILE A 560 14.55 0.94 21.77
CA ILE A 560 13.67 2.09 21.51
C ILE A 560 14.39 3.43 21.70
N TYR A 561 15.30 3.49 22.67
CA TYR A 561 16.15 4.66 22.91
C TYR A 561 17.10 4.96 21.73
N GLU A 562 17.66 3.95 21.08
CA GLU A 562 18.52 4.13 19.88
C GLU A 562 17.69 4.50 18.65
N ILE A 563 16.56 3.80 18.45
CA ILE A 563 15.52 4.08 17.44
C ILE A 563 15.10 5.55 17.51
N GLN A 564 14.89 6.11 18.69
CA GLN A 564 14.45 7.50 18.83
C GLN A 564 15.63 8.49 18.82
N LYS A 565 16.78 8.13 19.41
CA LYS A 565 18.01 8.95 19.40
C LYS A 565 18.52 9.23 17.98
N TYR A 566 18.59 8.21 17.12
CA TYR A 566 19.18 8.36 15.78
C TYR A 566 18.17 8.81 14.72
N PHE A 567 16.88 8.54 14.91
CA PHE A 567 15.88 8.78 13.87
C PHE A 567 14.76 9.76 14.25
N GLY A 568 14.59 10.08 15.54
CA GLY A 568 13.47 10.87 16.05
C GLY A 568 12.15 10.09 16.13
N PRO A 569 11.08 10.74 16.61
CA PRO A 569 9.74 10.18 16.64
C PRO A 569 9.26 9.76 15.25
N THR A 570 8.49 8.68 15.22
CA THR A 570 7.92 8.10 14.00
C THR A 570 6.40 8.03 14.11
N VAL A 571 5.69 8.64 13.16
CA VAL A 571 4.26 8.35 12.91
C VAL A 571 4.17 7.34 11.79
N ASP A 572 3.31 6.36 11.98
CA ASP A 572 2.81 5.54 10.89
C ASP A 572 1.38 5.99 10.55
N LEU A 573 1.12 6.29 9.27
CA LEU A 573 -0.19 6.74 8.79
C LEU A 573 -1.29 5.70 9.05
N TRP A 574 -0.96 4.41 8.99
CA TRP A 574 -1.87 3.28 9.14
C TRP A 574 -1.64 2.50 10.45
N ALA A 575 -0.91 3.08 11.42
CA ALA A 575 -0.54 2.52 12.73
C ALA A 575 -1.64 1.78 13.52
N VAL A 576 -2.90 2.02 13.19
CA VAL A 576 -4.09 1.60 13.95
C VAL A 576 -5.17 0.92 13.07
N THR A 577 -4.92 0.73 11.76
CA THR A 577 -5.82 -0.06 10.90
C THR A 577 -5.13 -0.56 9.63
N LEU A 578 -5.50 -1.77 9.18
CA LEU A 578 -5.06 -2.32 7.89
C LEU A 578 -5.99 -1.93 6.71
N LEU A 579 -7.02 -1.11 6.95
CA LEU A 579 -8.01 -0.72 5.94
C LEU A 579 -7.79 0.71 5.44
N HIS A 580 -7.10 0.86 4.30
CA HIS A 580 -6.69 2.16 3.76
C HIS A 580 -7.83 3.04 3.20
N ARG A 581 -9.09 2.56 3.26
CA ARG A 581 -10.27 3.23 2.68
C ARG A 581 -10.57 4.63 3.26
N TRP A 582 -10.01 4.96 4.43
CA TRP A 582 -10.25 6.22 5.14
C TRP A 582 -9.11 7.23 5.03
N LEU A 583 -8.38 7.26 3.91
CA LEU A 583 -7.17 8.09 3.73
C LEU A 583 -7.29 9.52 4.29
N LEU A 584 -8.37 10.25 4.00
CA LEU A 584 -8.59 11.61 4.51
C LEU A 584 -8.56 11.70 6.04
N LEU A 585 -9.13 10.72 6.74
CA LEU A 585 -9.09 10.65 8.21
C LEU A 585 -7.66 10.43 8.71
N HIS A 586 -6.90 9.54 8.08
CA HIS A 586 -5.49 9.32 8.42
C HIS A 586 -4.63 10.58 8.19
N LEU A 587 -4.88 11.33 7.11
CA LEU A 587 -4.22 12.61 6.86
C LEU A 587 -4.59 13.67 7.92
N LEU A 588 -5.84 13.73 8.39
CA LEU A 588 -6.25 14.62 9.49
C LEU A 588 -5.57 14.24 10.82
N LEU A 589 -5.47 12.95 11.14
CA LEU A 589 -4.78 12.46 12.34
C LEU A 589 -3.27 12.76 12.28
N LEU A 590 -2.64 12.56 11.12
CA LEU A 590 -1.26 12.96 10.85
C LEU A 590 -1.07 14.48 11.00
N SER A 591 -1.98 15.29 10.43
CA SER A 591 -1.95 16.76 10.57
C SER A 591 -1.97 17.18 12.05
N ARG A 592 -2.83 16.55 12.86
CA ARG A 592 -2.89 16.78 14.32
C ARG A 592 -1.58 16.44 15.02
N ASN A 593 -0.91 15.35 14.64
CA ASN A 593 0.43 14.99 15.15
C ASN A 593 1.48 16.03 14.78
N LEU A 594 1.50 16.50 13.53
CA LEU A 594 2.48 17.48 13.03
C LEU A 594 2.29 18.87 13.67
N ILE A 595 1.05 19.33 13.85
CA ILE A 595 0.73 20.59 14.52
C ILE A 595 1.18 20.58 16.00
N THR A 596 1.09 19.43 16.66
CA THR A 596 1.52 19.26 18.07
C THR A 596 3.03 19.09 18.20
N ALA A 597 3.66 18.24 17.39
CA ALA A 597 5.12 17.99 17.44
C ALA A 597 5.97 19.13 16.86
N ARG A 598 5.40 19.90 15.92
CA ARG A 598 6.06 21.02 15.22
C ARG A 598 7.46 20.65 14.69
N PRO A 599 7.59 19.59 13.88
CA PRO A 599 8.88 19.10 13.43
C PRO A 599 9.58 20.11 12.52
N ILE A 600 10.87 20.32 12.75
CA ILE A 600 11.73 21.16 11.89
C ILE A 600 12.05 20.43 10.58
N LEU A 601 12.41 19.14 10.67
CA LEU A 601 12.62 18.26 9.54
C LEU A 601 11.59 17.14 9.52
N LEU A 602 10.95 16.95 8.36
CA LEU A 602 9.97 15.91 8.11
C LEU A 602 10.49 14.95 7.05
N VAL A 603 10.50 13.65 7.36
CA VAL A 603 11.06 12.62 6.49
C VAL A 603 9.99 11.59 6.17
N THR A 604 9.75 11.31 4.89
CA THR A 604 8.83 10.26 4.46
C THR A 604 9.32 9.56 3.20
N TRP A 605 9.10 8.25 3.15
CA TRP A 605 9.36 7.38 1.99
C TRP A 605 8.08 7.11 1.19
N SER A 606 6.95 7.65 1.63
CA SER A 606 5.65 7.46 1.00
C SER A 606 5.37 8.58 0.00
N SER A 607 5.21 8.21 -1.27
CA SER A 607 4.75 9.11 -2.33
C SER A 607 3.39 9.74 -1.98
N LEU A 608 2.50 8.97 -1.33
CA LEU A 608 1.19 9.43 -0.87
C LEU A 608 1.29 10.54 0.19
N VAL A 609 2.12 10.33 1.21
CA VAL A 609 2.35 11.30 2.29
C VAL A 609 3.04 12.54 1.73
N SER A 610 4.10 12.37 0.95
CA SER A 610 4.85 13.44 0.29
C SER A 610 3.95 14.32 -0.59
N MET A 611 3.12 13.71 -1.45
CA MET A 611 2.16 14.43 -2.29
C MET A 611 1.11 15.21 -1.50
N SER A 612 0.63 14.66 -0.37
CA SER A 612 -0.33 15.34 0.50
C SER A 612 0.28 16.60 1.12
N MET A 613 1.53 16.50 1.59
CA MET A 613 2.30 17.63 2.15
C MET A 613 2.57 18.72 1.11
N PHE A 614 3.05 18.36 -0.08
CA PHE A 614 3.32 19.34 -1.14
C PHE A 614 2.09 20.09 -1.65
N ARG A 615 0.88 19.57 -1.39
CA ARG A 615 -0.38 20.21 -1.78
C ARG A 615 -1.02 21.07 -0.69
N GLY A 616 -0.49 21.04 0.55
CA GLY A 616 -1.17 21.64 1.70
C GLY A 616 -2.49 20.94 2.03
N GLU A 617 -2.59 19.64 1.74
CA GLU A 617 -3.68 18.77 2.22
C GLU A 617 -3.43 18.30 3.67
N ILE A 618 -2.21 18.57 4.17
CA ILE A 618 -1.69 18.49 5.54
C ILE A 618 -1.08 19.87 5.86
#